data_AF-A0A223KMD3-F1
#
_entry.id   AF-A0A223KMD3-F1
#
_cell.length_a   1.000
_cell.length_b   1.000
_cell.length_c   1.000
_cell.angle_alpha   90.00
_cell.angle_beta   90.00
_cell.angle_gamma   90.00
#
_symmetry.space_group_name_H-M   'P 1'
#
loop_
_entity.id
_entity.type
_entity.pdbx_description
1 polymer ?
#
loop_
_entity_poly.entity_id
_entity_poly.type
_entity_poly.pdbx_seq_one_letter_code
_entity_poly.pdbx_strand_id
1 'polypeptide(L)' 'MAELLSSYIGRQIEVYLPNQFLEGTLLSVGDNSFLLAVRNGSYVDPAETLTIFYENVEAVRVLSLATA' A
#
# COMPACT_ATOMS: atom_id res chain seq x y z
N MET A 1 7.76 7.19 9.63
CA MET A 1 6.73 6.65 8.71
C MET A 1 6.27 5.27 9.17
N ALA A 2 7.19 4.34 9.44
CA ALA A 2 6.88 2.97 9.88
C ALA A 2 5.88 2.90 11.05
N GLU A 3 6.12 3.61 12.17
CA GLU A 3 5.24 3.54 13.36
C GLU A 3 3.79 3.98 13.10
N LEU A 4 3.58 4.96 12.22
CA LEU A 4 2.24 5.40 11.86
C LEU A 4 1.60 4.39 10.89
N LEU A 5 2.36 3.95 9.89
CA LEU A 5 1.87 3.06 8.84
C LEU A 5 1.49 1.68 9.40
N SER A 6 2.20 1.18 10.41
CA SER A 6 1.93 -0.11 11.07
C SER A 6 0.53 -0.17 11.70
N SER A 7 -0.04 0.95 12.11
CA SER A 7 -1.42 1.02 12.63
C SER A 7 -2.49 0.74 11.57
N TYR A 8 -2.10 0.70 10.29
CA TYR A 8 -2.99 0.49 9.15
C TYR A 8 -2.77 -0.86 8.45
N ILE A 9 -2.02 -1.79 9.05
CA ILE A 9 -1.87 -3.15 8.51
C ILE A 9 -3.28 -3.78 8.35
N GLY A 10 -3.52 -4.40 7.20
CA GLY A 10 -4.80 -4.96 6.79
C GLY A 10 -5.75 -3.96 6.11
N ARG A 11 -5.41 -2.67 6.06
CA ARG A 11 -6.23 -1.64 5.39
C ARG A 11 -5.85 -1.51 3.91
N GLN A 12 -6.80 -1.02 3.12
CA GLN A 12 -6.53 -0.61 1.75
C GLN A 12 -5.84 0.76 1.76
N ILE A 13 -4.73 0.85 1.07
CA ILE A 13 -3.92 2.06 0.95
C ILE A 13 -3.60 2.35 -0.51
N GLU A 14 -3.42 3.62 -0.80
CA GLU A 14 -2.92 4.13 -2.06
C GLU A 14 -1.52 4.72 -1.80
N VAL A 15 -0.54 4.31 -2.60
CA VAL A 15 0.86 4.69 -2.48
C VAL A 15 1.25 5.49 -3.70
N TYR A 16 1.69 6.73 -3.49
CA TYR A 16 2.16 7.62 -4.54
C TYR A 16 3.67 7.45 -4.72
N LEU A 17 4.07 7.12 -5.94
CA LEU A 17 5.44 6.98 -6.41
C LEU A 17 5.68 8.06 -7.49
N PRO A 18 6.94 8.39 -7.82
CA PRO A 18 7.29 9.52 -8.70
C PRO A 18 6.57 9.60 -10.06
N ASN A 19 6.07 8.48 -10.59
CA ASN A 19 5.42 8.43 -11.91
C ASN A 19 4.12 7.61 -11.93
N GLN A 20 3.66 7.10 -10.79
CA GLN A 20 2.52 6.20 -10.72
C GLN A 20 1.98 6.10 -9.30
N PHE A 21 0.78 5.54 -9.15
CA PHE A 21 0.29 5.13 -7.85
C PHE A 21 -0.05 3.64 -7.85
N LEU A 22 0.08 3.03 -6.68
CA LEU A 22 -0.30 1.64 -6.44
C LEU A 22 -1.42 1.61 -5.40
N GLU A 23 -2.46 0.83 -5.66
CA GLU A 23 -3.53 0.60 -4.70
C GLU A 23 -3.52 -0.87 -4.26
N GLY A 24 -3.56 -1.09 -2.95
CA GLY A 24 -3.54 -2.46 -2.42
C GLY A 24 -3.81 -2.55 -0.94
N THR A 25 -3.74 -3.77 -0.41
CA THR A 25 -3.85 -4.04 1.03
C THR A 25 -2.47 -4.03 1.66
N LEU A 26 -2.28 -3.21 2.69
CA LEU A 26 -1.03 -3.18 3.46
C LEU A 26 -0.89 -4.48 4.27
N LEU A 27 0.11 -5.30 3.98
CA LEU A 27 0.30 -6.60 4.61
C LEU A 27 1.25 -6.56 5.80
N SER A 28 2.33 -5.80 5.69
CA SER A 28 3.32 -5.67 6.77
C SER A 28 4.11 -4.39 6.62
N VAL A 29 4.71 -3.94 7.71
CA VAL A 29 5.50 -2.72 7.81
C VAL A 29 6.82 -3.08 8.49
N GLY A 30 7.93 -2.81 7.82
CA GLY A 30 9.28 -2.91 8.35
C GLY A 30 9.94 -1.54 8.48
N ASP A 31 11.20 -1.53 8.91
CA ASP A 31 11.96 -0.32 9.20
C ASP A 31 12.24 0.56 7.97
N ASN A 32 12.45 -0.06 6.80
CA ASN A 32 12.81 0.63 5.56
C ASN A 32 11.82 0.42 4.40
N SER A 33 10.89 -0.52 4.57
CA SER A 33 9.94 -0.91 3.52
C SER A 33 8.65 -1.46 4.10
N PHE A 34 7.65 -1.64 3.26
CA PHE A 34 6.40 -2.32 3.61
C PHE A 34 5.94 -3.23 2.46
N LEU A 35 5.10 -4.22 2.80
CA LEU A 35 4.52 -5.14 1.83
C LEU A 35 3.10 -4.69 1.47
N LEU A 36 2.81 -4.60 0.18
CA LEU A 36 1.51 -4.23 -0.37
C LEU A 36 0.98 -5.34 -1.28
N ALA A 37 -0.20 -5.88 -1.00
CA ALA A 37 -0.92 -6.73 -1.93
C ALA A 37 -1.69 -5.87 -2.93
N VAL A 38 -1.14 -5.68 -4.12
CA VAL A 38 -1.70 -4.81 -5.16
C VAL A 38 -2.82 -5.52 -5.90
N ARG A 39 -3.95 -4.82 -6.11
CA ARG A 39 -4.98 -5.27 -7.07
C ARG A 39 -4.65 -4.74 -8.44
N ASN A 40 -4.25 -5.61 -9.36
CA ASN A 40 -4.12 -5.23 -10.75
C ASN A 40 -5.54 -5.13 -11.35
N GLY A 41 -6.00 -3.92 -11.67
CA GLY A 41 -7.39 -3.63 -12.05
C GLY A 41 -7.92 -4.34 -13.30
N SER A 42 -7.12 -5.17 -13.96
CA SER A 42 -7.49 -5.88 -15.20
C SER A 42 -7.50 -7.41 -15.09
N TYR A 43 -7.03 -8.03 -14.01
CA TYR A 43 -6.99 -9.49 -13.88
C TYR A 43 -7.50 -9.97 -12.51
N VAL A 44 -8.29 -11.05 -12.54
CA VAL A 44 -9.03 -11.61 -11.40
C VAL A 44 -8.15 -12.44 -10.45
N ASP A 45 -6.88 -12.68 -10.78
CA ASP A 45 -5.98 -13.60 -10.06
C ASP A 45 -4.50 -13.16 -10.13
N PRO A 46 -3.65 -13.56 -9.15
CA PRO A 46 -3.75 -13.28 -7.72
C PRO A 46 -3.13 -11.90 -7.39
N ALA A 47 -3.52 -11.30 -6.26
CA ALA A 47 -2.92 -10.04 -5.80
C ALA A 47 -1.39 -10.18 -5.72
N GLU A 48 -0.67 -9.33 -6.47
CA GLU A 48 0.80 -9.34 -6.46
C GLU A 48 1.28 -8.68 -5.17
N THR A 49 2.17 -9.35 -4.43
CA THR A 49 2.77 -8.79 -3.22
C THR A 49 4.03 -8.04 -3.59
N LEU A 50 4.00 -6.72 -3.43
CA LEU A 50 5.12 -5.84 -3.72
C LEU A 50 5.79 -5.37 -2.43
N THR A 51 7.12 -5.32 -2.45
CA THR A 51 7.91 -4.63 -1.42
C THR A 51 8.15 -3.19 -1.87
N ILE A 52 7.67 -2.23 -1.08
CA ILE A 52 7.82 -0.81 -1.37
C ILE A 52 8.77 -0.20 -0.34
N PHE A 53 9.88 0.37 -0.82
CA PHE A 53 10.85 1.08 0.01
C PHE A 53 10.42 2.51 0.24
N TYR A 54 10.55 2.99 1.48
CA TYR A 54 10.12 4.34 1.86
C TYR A 54 10.82 5.45 1.06
N GLU A 55 12.05 5.21 0.60
CA GLU A 55 12.81 6.16 -0.23
C GLU A 55 12.14 6.49 -1.56
N ASN A 56 11.29 5.59 -2.06
CA ASN A 56 10.58 5.73 -3.34
C ASN A 56 9.15 6.25 -3.17
N VAL A 57 8.72 6.52 -1.94
CA VAL A 57 7.34 6.91 -1.62
C VAL A 57 7.25 8.41 -1.42
N GLU A 58 6.43 9.06 -2.24
CA GLU A 58 6.13 10.48 -2.11
C GLU A 58 5.04 10.72 -1.06
N ALA A 59 4.01 9.88 -1.06
CA ALA A 59 2.91 9.94 -0.09
C ALA A 59 2.19 8.60 0.05
N VAL A 60 1.52 8.41 1.18
CA VAL A 60 0.60 7.29 1.40
C VAL A 60 -0.75 7.84 1.84
N ARG A 61 -1.82 7.34 1.23
CA ARG A 61 -3.20 7.66 1.60
C ARG A 61 -3.91 6.38 2.05
N VAL A 62 -4.43 6.40 3.26
CA VAL A 62 -5.27 5.31 3.77
C VAL A 62 -6.68 5.48 3.21
N LEU A 63 -7.19 4.47 2.52
CA LEU A 63 -8.54 4.49 1.99
C LEU A 63 -9.51 4.08 3.13
N SER A 64 -10.43 4.99 3.46
CA SER A 64 -11.57 4.66 4.30
C SER A 64 -12.53 3.77 3.50
N LEU A 65 -13.06 2.72 4.15
CA LEU A 65 -14.28 2.08 3.66
C LEU A 65 -15.32 3.19 3.53
N ALA A 66 -15.85 3.41 2.33
CA ALA A 66 -16.93 4.37 2.15
C ALA A 66 -18.05 4.00 3.11
N THR A 67 -18.32 4.86 4.10
CA THR A 67 -19.52 4.74 4.92
C THR A 67 -20.68 4.99 3.98
N ALA A 68 -21.45 3.93 3.70
CA ALA A 68 -22.67 3.96 2.90
C ALA A 68 -23.72 4.90 3.50
#